data_AF-A0A377GJS5-F1
#
_entry.id   AF-A0A377GJS5-F1
#
_cell.length_a   1.000
_cell.length_b   1.000
_cell.length_c   1.000
_cell.angle_alpha   90.00
_cell.angle_beta   90.00
_cell.angle_gamma   90.00
#
_symmetry.space_group_name_H-M   'P 1'
#
loop_
_entity.id
_entity.type
_entity.pdbx_description
1 polymer ?
#
loop_
_entity_poly.entity_id
_entity_poly.type
_entity_poly.pdbx_seq_one_letter_code
_entity_poly.pdbx_strand_id
1 'polypeptide(L)'
;MIQVNVWLSTTQILGKRIKNRFFGPLLAAEDKGENIGHANFVMELNERSPGYEKLEDKSSTLSTRKSLCYIPEAVVGNSGMYYKRKTLRSVQVTHSFWPEERPTSGALACDFFNLLHLAPKSKGTKPEISDHDSDMKREESNSHSLTIEHPAYRIKQKKIENAKKSNLDATINVWNLDGDIDNRKIVVEKLNQLAIKEQTLIASRSQLLEQSQADLDGLKKAKDEISAEISKNAKESIFPSRILNYLQKISKPDTRTIAEISRISNALNDLQNENEALHQALIVLEKNIEQTQLIYQGQLEQNQQELDRTTKEVTVLQTQLQELNERIKDMDEKTVELIKANVRNRADFLSRKENLFQSSNKTEGKHPDHSIHLPTSDSGLRYHINELAVINAMQKESNENYCFIQNNCAKSVKRCLLAGIQHLRKELKKNGVPDSFFRPQAIETTNGVYKWARSLERELSKLNSQPEVEIEVEKTSLSMGCK
;
A
#
# COMPACT_ATOMS: atom_id res chain seq x y z
N MET A 1 12.54 27.58 4.13
CA MET A 1 12.41 29.00 4.55
C MET A 1 11.32 29.12 5.63
N ILE A 2 11.47 30.04 6.59
CA ILE A 2 10.39 30.42 7.52
C ILE A 2 9.85 31.80 7.16
N GLN A 3 8.56 31.91 6.87
CA GLN A 3 7.86 33.16 6.59
C GLN A 3 6.99 33.53 7.80
N VAL A 4 7.33 34.60 8.50
CA VAL A 4 6.55 35.15 9.62
C VAL A 4 5.53 36.13 9.05
N ASN A 5 4.25 35.89 9.30
CA ASN A 5 3.17 36.74 8.81
C ASN A 5 2.49 37.46 9.97
N VAL A 6 2.24 38.75 9.78
CA VAL A 6 1.66 39.61 10.81
C VAL A 6 0.52 40.44 10.22
N TRP A 7 -0.66 40.27 10.78
CA TRP A 7 -1.81 41.15 10.62
C TRP A 7 -1.86 42.11 11.81
N LEU A 8 -1.93 43.41 11.55
CA LEU A 8 -1.99 44.45 12.56
C LEU A 8 -3.45 44.73 12.93
N SER A 9 -3.69 45.09 14.19
CA SER A 9 -5.03 45.45 14.66
C SER A 9 -5.63 46.57 13.83
N THR A 10 -6.87 46.39 13.38
CA THR A 10 -7.68 47.42 12.69
C THR A 10 -8.69 48.08 13.60
N THR A 11 -8.83 47.61 14.84
CA THR A 11 -9.76 48.09 15.88
C THR A 11 -9.67 49.60 16.07
N GLN A 12 -10.82 50.28 16.05
CA GLN A 12 -10.94 51.72 16.26
C GLN A 12 -11.81 52.03 17.48
N ILE A 13 -11.40 53.03 18.27
CA ILE A 13 -12.26 53.61 19.31
C ILE A 13 -12.43 55.09 18.99
N LEU A 14 -13.68 55.56 18.91
CA LEU A 14 -14.01 56.97 18.66
C LEU A 14 -13.30 57.54 17.41
N GLY A 15 -13.24 56.75 16.33
CA GLY A 15 -12.60 57.13 15.07
C GLY A 15 -11.06 57.18 15.08
N LYS A 16 -10.42 56.72 16.17
CA LYS A 16 -8.96 56.58 16.27
C LYS A 16 -8.55 55.12 16.39
N ARG A 17 -7.63 54.70 15.53
CA ARG A 17 -7.02 53.36 15.58
C ARG A 17 -6.32 53.14 16.91
N ILE A 18 -6.61 52.04 17.59
CA ILE A 18 -5.94 51.69 18.84
C ILE A 18 -4.50 51.29 18.53
N LYS A 19 -3.54 52.06 19.05
CA LYS A 19 -2.12 51.68 19.02
C LYS A 19 -1.87 50.73 20.19
N ASN A 20 -2.18 49.45 19.96
CA ASN A 20 -1.87 48.27 20.77
C ASN A 20 -0.94 48.51 21.98
N ARG A 21 -1.51 48.55 23.19
CA ARG A 21 -0.76 48.19 24.41
C ARG A 21 -1.56 47.40 25.43
N PHE A 22 -2.78 47.80 25.79
CA PHE A 22 -3.50 47.13 26.89
C PHE A 22 -5.00 46.88 26.63
N PHE A 23 -5.71 47.81 25.98
CA PHE A 23 -7.18 47.73 25.82
C PHE A 23 -7.66 47.28 24.44
N GLY A 24 -6.80 47.35 23.41
CA GLY A 24 -7.19 47.00 22.03
C GLY A 24 -7.71 45.58 21.86
N PRO A 25 -7.04 44.59 22.46
CA PRO A 25 -7.53 43.24 22.45
C PRO A 25 -8.88 43.10 23.21
N LEU A 26 -9.03 43.75 24.38
CA LEU A 26 -10.22 43.63 25.24
C LEU A 26 -11.51 44.18 24.57
N LEU A 27 -11.36 45.20 23.74
CA LEU A 27 -12.49 45.98 23.17
C LEU A 27 -12.90 45.53 21.75
N ALA A 28 -12.00 44.91 21.00
CA ALA A 28 -12.29 44.33 19.69
C ALA A 28 -13.00 42.97 19.77
N ALA A 29 -13.16 42.42 20.97
CA ALA A 29 -13.91 41.20 21.22
C ALA A 29 -15.44 41.40 21.13
N GLU A 30 -15.93 42.60 20.81
CA GLU A 30 -17.37 42.91 20.82
C GLU A 30 -18.01 43.05 19.43
N ASP A 31 -17.28 43.45 18.37
CA ASP A 31 -17.90 43.74 17.05
C ASP A 31 -17.55 42.78 15.90
N LYS A 32 -18.52 42.60 14.98
CA LYS A 32 -18.56 41.59 13.88
C LYS A 32 -17.59 41.80 12.71
N GLY A 33 -16.46 42.48 12.91
CA GLY A 33 -15.50 42.70 11.81
C GLY A 33 -14.18 43.36 12.18
N GLU A 34 -13.89 43.61 13.45
CA GLU A 34 -12.64 44.24 13.88
C GLU A 34 -11.59 43.19 14.24
N ASN A 35 -10.44 43.21 13.54
CA ASN A 35 -9.33 42.36 13.90
C ASN A 35 -8.42 43.02 14.95
N ILE A 36 -8.10 42.27 16.01
CA ILE A 36 -7.10 42.58 17.04
C ILE A 36 -5.64 42.40 16.59
N GLY A 37 -5.45 41.92 15.37
CA GLY A 37 -4.17 41.51 14.82
C GLY A 37 -3.88 40.05 15.12
N HIS A 38 -3.19 39.41 14.18
CA HIS A 38 -2.75 38.02 14.27
C HIS A 38 -1.28 37.90 13.86
N ALA A 39 -0.59 36.88 14.37
CA ALA A 39 0.74 36.52 13.90
C ALA A 39 0.83 35.00 13.78
N ASN A 40 1.25 34.52 12.61
CA ASN A 40 1.59 33.13 12.38
C ASN A 40 2.97 33.04 11.73
N PHE A 41 3.50 31.82 11.60
CA PHE A 41 4.57 31.60 10.64
C PHE A 41 4.33 30.33 9.85
N VAL A 42 4.82 30.35 8.62
CA VAL A 42 4.81 29.22 7.69
C VAL A 42 6.24 28.77 7.49
N MET A 43 6.51 27.50 7.72
CA MET A 43 7.83 26.91 7.49
C MET A 43 7.73 25.91 6.35
N GLU A 44 8.42 26.21 5.24
CA GLU A 44 8.54 25.31 4.10
C GLU A 44 9.95 24.71 4.09
N LEU A 45 10.04 23.38 4.15
CA LEU A 45 11.29 22.62 4.08
C LEU A 45 11.28 21.73 2.85
N ASN A 46 12.41 21.65 2.16
CA ASN A 46 12.61 20.66 1.08
C ASN A 46 13.44 19.47 1.55
N GLU A 47 13.49 18.42 0.73
CA GLU A 47 14.17 17.15 1.00
C GLU A 47 15.66 17.24 1.37
N ARG A 48 16.30 18.42 1.27
CA ARG A 48 17.68 18.65 1.74
C ARG A 48 17.77 19.07 3.21
N SER A 49 16.65 19.47 3.82
CA SER A 49 16.63 19.93 5.22
C SER A 49 16.50 18.74 6.17
N PRO A 50 17.27 18.69 7.28
CA PRO A 50 17.09 17.66 8.32
C PRO A 50 15.68 17.65 8.94
N GLY A 51 14.97 18.78 8.92
CA GLY A 51 13.60 18.87 9.43
C GLY A 51 12.55 18.26 8.49
N TYR A 52 12.91 17.96 7.24
CA TYR A 52 11.99 17.43 6.23
C TYR A 52 11.47 16.05 6.61
N GLU A 53 12.36 15.11 6.95
CA GLU A 53 11.98 13.72 7.27
C GLU A 53 11.04 13.68 8.48
N LYS A 54 11.30 14.51 9.50
CA LYS A 54 10.45 14.60 10.70
C LYS A 54 9.03 15.07 10.38
N LEU A 55 8.85 15.97 9.41
CA LEU A 55 7.54 16.48 8.99
C LEU A 55 6.86 15.57 7.95
N GLU A 56 7.62 14.74 7.24
CA GLU A 56 7.08 13.77 6.29
C GLU A 56 6.56 12.51 6.99
N ASP A 57 7.12 12.16 8.15
CA ASP A 57 6.68 11.05 8.98
C ASP A 57 5.23 11.24 9.47
N LYS A 58 4.45 10.16 9.39
CA LYS A 58 3.04 10.10 9.84
C LYS A 58 2.90 10.24 11.36
N SER A 59 3.99 10.10 12.11
CA SER A 59 4.00 10.25 13.57
C SER A 59 3.94 11.71 14.05
N SER A 60 4.16 12.68 13.16
CA SER A 60 4.08 14.10 13.52
C SER A 60 2.65 14.49 13.89
N THR A 61 2.48 15.11 15.05
CA THR A 61 1.20 15.71 15.48
C THR A 61 0.85 17.00 14.74
N LEU A 62 1.79 17.55 13.96
CA LEU A 62 1.59 18.79 13.21
C LEU A 62 0.97 18.49 11.85
N SER A 63 -0.06 19.26 11.47
CA SER A 63 -0.64 19.20 10.14
C SER A 63 0.34 19.75 9.10
N THR A 64 0.67 18.94 8.09
CA THR A 64 1.64 19.32 7.05
C THR A 64 1.02 19.26 5.66
N ARG A 65 1.35 20.27 4.84
CA ARG A 65 0.97 20.34 3.43
C ARG A 65 2.14 19.90 2.56
N LYS A 66 1.98 18.79 1.85
CA LYS A 66 2.99 18.26 0.92
C LYS A 66 2.91 18.98 -0.42
N SER A 67 4.03 19.50 -0.89
CA SER A 67 4.14 20.27 -2.13
C SER A 67 5.46 19.97 -2.86
N LEU A 68 5.71 20.72 -3.93
CA LEU A 68 7.00 20.77 -4.62
C LEU A 68 7.58 22.19 -4.49
N CYS A 69 8.90 22.31 -4.52
CA CYS A 69 9.57 23.60 -4.66
C CYS A 69 10.59 23.58 -5.81
N TYR A 70 10.99 24.76 -6.26
CA TYR A 70 11.99 24.92 -7.31
C TYR A 70 13.28 25.53 -6.74
N ILE A 71 14.41 24.88 -7.01
CA ILE A 71 15.73 25.42 -6.70
C ILE A 71 16.56 25.60 -7.98
N PRO A 72 17.47 26.58 -8.04
CA PRO A 72 18.43 26.67 -9.11
C PRO A 72 19.48 25.55 -8.98
N GLU A 73 19.77 24.87 -10.09
CA GLU A 73 20.82 23.86 -10.22
C GLU A 73 21.79 24.33 -11.31
N ALA A 74 23.06 24.47 -10.98
CA ALA A 74 24.10 24.81 -11.95
C ALA A 74 24.36 23.59 -12.85
N VAL A 75 24.27 23.79 -14.16
CA VAL A 75 24.51 22.75 -15.17
C VAL A 75 25.56 23.28 -16.15
N VAL A 76 26.52 22.43 -16.48
CA VAL A 76 27.50 22.72 -17.53
C VAL A 76 26.89 22.32 -18.87
N GLY A 77 26.59 23.29 -19.71
CA GLY A 77 26.17 23.08 -21.09
C GLY A 77 27.29 23.33 -22.09
N ASN A 78 27.02 23.04 -23.36
CA ASN A 78 27.94 23.29 -24.47
C ASN A 78 28.34 24.78 -24.61
N SER A 79 27.54 25.71 -24.07
CA SER A 79 27.75 27.16 -24.10
C SER A 79 28.25 27.74 -22.76
N GLY A 80 28.66 26.90 -21.81
CA GLY A 80 29.12 27.31 -20.48
C GLY A 80 28.15 26.91 -19.35
N MET A 81 28.39 27.45 -18.15
CA MET A 81 27.55 27.19 -16.97
C MET A 81 26.26 28.01 -17.03
N TYR A 82 25.12 27.35 -16.84
CA TYR A 82 23.82 28.00 -16.71
C TYR A 82 23.00 27.38 -15.58
N TYR A 83 22.00 28.10 -15.08
CA TYR A 83 21.10 27.60 -14.04
C TYR A 83 19.82 27.03 -14.63
N LYS A 84 19.51 25.78 -14.26
CA LYS A 84 18.26 25.09 -14.55
C LYS A 84 17.38 25.06 -13.29
N ARG A 85 16.06 25.02 -13.47
CA ARG A 85 15.14 24.74 -12.35
C ARG A 85 15.14 23.25 -12.03
N LYS A 86 15.56 22.89 -10.83
CA LYS A 86 15.39 21.55 -10.26
C LYS A 86 14.16 21.55 -9.36
N THR A 87 13.33 20.54 -9.52
CA THR A 87 12.14 20.35 -8.68
C THR A 87 12.52 19.43 -7.53
N LEU A 88 12.21 19.84 -6.30
CA LEU A 88 12.39 19.02 -5.10
C LEU A 88 11.06 18.82 -4.40
N ARG A 89 10.94 17.75 -3.60
CA ARG A 89 9.81 17.61 -2.70
C ARG A 89 9.93 18.64 -1.59
N SER A 90 8.81 19.27 -1.23
CA SER A 90 8.71 20.15 -0.08
C SER A 90 7.54 19.78 0.82
N VAL A 91 7.68 20.11 2.10
CA VAL A 91 6.66 20.00 3.12
C VAL A 91 6.55 21.35 3.80
N GLN A 92 5.32 21.82 3.94
CA GLN A 92 4.99 23.07 4.59
C GLN A 92 4.23 22.78 5.88
N VAL A 93 4.60 23.45 6.96
CA VAL A 93 3.89 23.44 8.23
C VAL A 93 3.59 24.87 8.65
N THR A 94 2.39 25.10 9.17
CA THR A 94 1.99 26.42 9.68
C THR A 94 1.88 26.35 11.20
N HIS A 95 2.46 27.34 11.88
CA HIS A 95 2.19 27.60 13.28
C HIS A 95 1.23 28.78 13.39
N SER A 96 -0.06 28.48 13.44
CA SER A 96 -1.08 29.44 13.86
C SER A 96 -1.52 29.07 15.26
N PHE A 97 -1.43 30.00 16.20
CA PHE A 97 -1.79 29.78 17.59
C PHE A 97 -2.96 30.68 17.95
N TRP A 98 -4.17 30.25 17.57
CA TRP A 98 -5.41 31.00 17.73
C TRP A 98 -6.35 30.28 18.71
N PRO A 99 -7.25 30.95 19.44
CA PRO A 99 -8.19 30.24 20.30
C PRO A 99 -9.25 29.52 19.45
N GLU A 100 -9.56 28.27 19.80
CA GLU A 100 -10.61 27.46 19.14
C GLU A 100 -12.00 28.06 19.36
N GLU A 101 -12.28 28.49 20.59
CA GLU A 101 -13.49 29.22 20.95
C GLU A 101 -13.16 30.67 21.29
N ARG A 102 -14.06 31.61 20.94
CA ARG A 102 -13.87 33.02 21.31
C ARG A 102 -13.83 33.13 22.84
N PRO A 103 -12.76 33.69 23.43
CA PRO A 103 -12.70 33.85 24.88
C PRO A 103 -13.83 34.76 25.37
N THR A 104 -14.48 34.37 26.46
CA THR A 104 -15.55 35.18 27.07
C THR A 104 -14.99 36.46 27.69
N SER A 105 -15.81 37.51 27.75
CA SER A 105 -15.43 38.79 28.38
C SER A 105 -14.92 38.63 29.82
N GLY A 106 -15.51 37.71 30.58
CA GLY A 106 -15.05 37.35 31.93
C GLY A 106 -13.66 36.71 31.95
N ALA A 107 -13.34 35.83 31.01
CA ALA A 107 -11.99 35.24 30.90
C ALA A 107 -10.95 36.30 30.51
N LEU A 108 -11.29 37.21 29.61
CA LEU A 108 -10.45 38.34 29.22
C LEU A 108 -10.17 39.30 30.40
N ALA A 109 -11.20 39.60 31.20
CA ALA A 109 -11.05 40.42 32.40
C ALA A 109 -10.17 39.73 33.46
N CYS A 110 -10.37 38.43 33.70
CA CYS A 110 -9.52 37.64 34.60
C CYS A 110 -8.05 37.63 34.14
N ASP A 111 -7.78 37.48 32.83
CA ASP A 111 -6.42 37.56 32.28
C ASP A 111 -5.78 38.93 32.54
N PHE A 112 -6.56 40.01 32.42
CA PHE A 112 -6.10 41.37 32.66
C PHE A 112 -5.83 41.62 34.15
N PHE A 113 -6.73 41.23 35.04
CA PHE A 113 -6.52 41.39 36.48
C PHE A 113 -5.41 40.49 37.01
N ASN A 114 -5.21 39.29 36.45
CA ASN A 114 -4.07 38.45 36.78
C ASN A 114 -2.72 39.10 36.38
N LEU A 115 -2.66 39.81 35.25
CA LEU A 115 -1.48 40.59 34.88
C LEU A 115 -1.17 41.67 35.95
N LEU A 116 -2.19 42.25 36.56
CA LEU A 116 -2.06 43.22 37.65
C LEU A 116 -1.87 42.58 39.04
N HIS A 117 -1.77 41.24 39.11
CA HIS A 117 -1.73 40.46 40.35
C HIS A 117 -2.99 40.61 41.22
N LEU A 118 -4.13 40.95 40.62
CA LEU A 118 -5.42 41.20 41.28
C LEU A 118 -6.41 40.04 41.16
N ALA A 119 -6.15 39.04 40.32
CA ALA A 119 -7.02 37.87 40.12
C ALA A 119 -6.19 36.60 39.89
N PRO A 120 -6.74 35.40 40.16
CA PRO A 120 -6.09 34.15 39.82
C PRO A 120 -5.93 33.97 38.30
N LYS A 121 -4.92 33.19 37.90
CA LYS A 121 -4.64 32.88 36.50
C LYS A 121 -5.85 32.24 35.82
N SER A 122 -6.23 32.72 34.63
CA SER A 122 -7.28 32.07 33.86
C SER A 122 -6.83 30.68 33.42
N LYS A 123 -7.80 29.77 33.22
CA LYS A 123 -7.52 28.43 32.69
C LYS A 123 -7.05 28.47 31.23
N GLY A 124 -7.29 29.57 30.51
CA GLY A 124 -7.08 29.68 29.07
C GLY A 124 -8.06 28.83 28.26
N THR A 125 -7.98 28.94 26.93
CA THR A 125 -8.76 28.14 25.97
C THR A 125 -7.82 27.26 25.17
N LYS A 126 -8.30 26.13 24.64
CA LYS A 126 -7.46 25.32 23.76
C LYS A 126 -7.12 26.10 22.48
N PRO A 127 -5.87 26.01 22.01
CA PRO A 127 -5.50 26.61 20.74
C PRO A 127 -5.99 25.73 19.58
N GLU A 128 -6.50 26.37 18.54
CA GLU A 128 -6.67 25.80 17.21
C GLU A 128 -5.41 26.08 16.39
N ILE A 129 -4.78 25.01 15.88
CA ILE A 129 -3.66 25.12 14.93
C ILE A 129 -4.24 25.09 13.52
N SER A 130 -4.59 26.27 13.02
CA SER A 130 -5.07 26.48 11.65
C SER A 130 -3.92 26.58 10.64
N ASP A 131 -4.25 26.36 9.36
CA ASP A 131 -3.35 26.66 8.24
C ASP A 131 -3.39 28.16 7.88
N HIS A 132 -2.36 28.60 7.15
CA HIS A 132 -2.21 30.01 6.76
C HIS A 132 -3.38 30.50 5.90
N ASP A 133 -3.90 29.64 5.03
CA ASP A 133 -5.02 29.96 4.14
C ASP A 133 -6.32 30.19 4.96
N SER A 134 -6.56 29.42 6.03
CA SER A 134 -7.68 29.69 6.95
C SER A 134 -7.50 30.99 7.72
N ASP A 135 -6.29 31.32 8.14
CA ASP A 135 -6.01 32.60 8.82
C ASP A 135 -6.30 33.78 7.88
N MET A 136 -5.89 33.71 6.61
CA MET A 136 -6.21 34.73 5.62
C MET A 136 -7.72 34.94 5.45
N LYS A 137 -8.50 33.85 5.46
CA LYS A 137 -9.97 33.92 5.36
C LYS A 137 -10.61 34.51 6.61
N ARG A 138 -10.13 34.14 7.81
CA ARG A 138 -10.61 34.71 9.09
C ARG A 138 -10.37 36.21 9.18
N GLU A 139 -9.27 36.65 8.60
CA GLU A 139 -8.84 38.05 8.55
C GLU A 139 -9.62 38.91 7.55
N GLU A 140 -10.41 38.29 6.68
CA GLU A 140 -11.24 38.98 5.71
C GLU A 140 -12.51 39.53 6.37
N SER A 141 -12.62 40.86 6.41
CA SER A 141 -13.75 41.56 7.04
C SER A 141 -15.05 41.49 6.22
N ASN A 142 -15.01 41.01 4.98
CA ASN A 142 -16.16 40.94 4.07
C ASN A 142 -16.82 39.56 4.10
N SER A 143 -18.14 39.51 3.86
CA SER A 143 -18.93 38.27 3.85
C SER A 143 -18.60 37.31 2.69
N HIS A 144 -17.87 37.76 1.67
CA HIS A 144 -17.47 36.95 0.52
C HIS A 144 -15.98 37.12 0.25
N SER A 145 -15.28 36.00 0.12
CA SER A 145 -13.85 36.00 -0.13
C SER A 145 -13.52 36.32 -1.59
N LEU A 146 -12.64 37.31 -1.81
CA LEU A 146 -12.12 37.59 -3.14
C LEU A 146 -11.07 36.54 -3.51
N THR A 147 -11.43 35.64 -4.42
CA THR A 147 -10.49 34.67 -5.00
C THR A 147 -9.79 35.26 -6.21
N ILE A 148 -8.47 35.37 -6.16
CA ILE A 148 -7.64 35.79 -7.30
C ILE A 148 -7.08 34.55 -7.98
N GLU A 149 -7.52 34.27 -9.22
CA GLU A 149 -6.96 33.21 -10.06
C GLU A 149 -6.01 33.79 -11.11
N HIS A 150 -4.75 33.36 -11.11
CA HIS A 150 -3.82 33.76 -12.16
C HIS A 150 -4.13 33.03 -13.48
N PRO A 151 -4.05 33.68 -14.67
CA PRO A 151 -4.47 33.12 -15.96
C PRO A 151 -3.85 31.77 -16.32
N ALA A 152 -2.63 31.50 -15.85
CA ALA A 152 -1.91 30.25 -16.11
C ALA A 152 -2.46 29.04 -15.33
N TYR A 153 -3.31 29.26 -14.33
CA TYR A 153 -3.82 28.21 -13.43
C TYR A 153 -4.67 27.18 -14.18
N ARG A 154 -5.70 27.62 -14.91
CA ARG A 154 -6.65 26.72 -15.59
C ARG A 154 -6.00 25.81 -16.64
N ILE A 155 -5.03 26.33 -17.38
CA ILE A 155 -4.29 25.56 -18.40
C ILE A 155 -3.42 24.49 -17.73
N LYS A 156 -2.74 24.85 -16.63
CA LYS A 156 -1.89 23.91 -15.88
C LYS A 156 -2.72 22.86 -15.14
N GLN A 157 -3.88 23.23 -14.62
CA GLN A 157 -4.82 22.32 -13.96
C GLN A 157 -5.27 21.20 -14.90
N LYS A 158 -5.75 21.53 -16.10
CA LYS A 158 -6.14 20.51 -17.10
C LYS A 158 -5.00 19.53 -17.44
N LYS A 159 -3.75 20.01 -17.51
CA LYS A 159 -2.58 19.14 -17.75
C LYS A 159 -2.35 18.16 -16.60
N ILE A 160 -2.58 18.58 -15.35
CA ILE A 160 -2.45 17.72 -14.17
C ILE A 160 -3.59 16.71 -14.12
N GLU A 161 -4.82 17.14 -14.38
CA GLU A 161 -5.99 16.25 -14.43
C GLU A 161 -5.80 15.15 -15.49
N ASN A 162 -5.31 15.50 -16.69
CA ASN A 162 -4.98 14.51 -17.71
C ASN A 162 -3.86 13.55 -17.26
N ALA A 163 -2.83 14.07 -16.60
CA ALA A 163 -1.75 13.23 -16.06
C ALA A 163 -2.22 12.33 -14.92
N LYS A 164 -3.18 12.77 -14.10
CA LYS A 164 -3.83 11.97 -13.05
C LYS A 164 -4.66 10.85 -13.65
N LYS A 165 -5.44 11.14 -14.71
CA LYS A 165 -6.18 10.11 -15.45
C LYS A 165 -5.25 9.05 -16.03
N SER A 166 -4.19 9.47 -16.72
CA SER A 166 -3.19 8.53 -17.24
C SER A 166 -2.50 7.71 -16.13
N ASN A 167 -2.25 8.29 -14.96
CA ASN A 167 -1.69 7.55 -13.82
C ASN A 167 -2.72 6.57 -13.20
N LEU A 168 -4.01 6.92 -13.23
CA LEU A 168 -5.10 6.03 -12.81
C LEU A 168 -5.19 4.84 -13.76
N ASP A 169 -5.15 5.07 -15.07
CA ASP A 169 -5.14 3.99 -16.08
C ASP A 169 -3.92 3.08 -15.86
N ALA A 170 -2.74 3.66 -15.58
CA ALA A 170 -1.55 2.90 -15.23
C ALA A 170 -1.74 2.09 -13.93
N THR A 171 -2.43 2.64 -12.93
CA THR A 171 -2.75 1.92 -11.68
C THR A 171 -3.63 0.71 -11.94
N ILE A 172 -4.69 0.90 -12.74
CA ILE A 172 -5.62 -0.17 -13.11
C ILE A 172 -4.89 -1.27 -13.88
N ASN A 173 -4.04 -0.88 -14.85
CA ASN A 173 -3.24 -1.84 -15.60
C ASN A 173 -2.32 -2.65 -14.69
N VAL A 174 -1.68 -2.02 -13.71
CA VAL A 174 -0.82 -2.70 -12.72
C VAL A 174 -1.63 -3.65 -11.83
N TRP A 175 -2.83 -3.27 -11.40
CA TRP A 175 -3.71 -4.15 -10.63
C TRP A 175 -4.18 -5.36 -11.43
N ASN A 176 -4.53 -5.17 -12.70
CA ASN A 176 -4.87 -6.27 -13.59
C ASN A 176 -3.67 -7.20 -13.79
N LEU A 177 -2.47 -6.65 -13.96
CA LEU A 177 -1.23 -7.43 -14.11
C LEU A 177 -0.90 -8.24 -12.85
N ASP A 178 -1.11 -7.65 -11.67
CA ASP A 178 -0.94 -8.31 -10.37
C ASP A 178 -1.91 -9.49 -10.23
N GLY A 179 -3.19 -9.25 -10.55
CA GLY A 179 -4.21 -10.31 -10.56
C GLY A 179 -3.92 -11.40 -11.60
N ASP A 180 -3.42 -11.05 -12.78
CA ASP A 180 -3.03 -12.01 -13.81
C ASP A 180 -1.85 -12.88 -13.36
N ILE A 181 -0.86 -12.32 -12.64
CA ILE A 181 0.26 -13.09 -12.06
C ILE A 181 -0.24 -14.11 -11.02
N ASP A 182 -1.15 -13.71 -10.14
CA ASP A 182 -1.72 -14.62 -9.14
C ASP A 182 -2.59 -15.71 -9.78
N ASN A 183 -3.41 -15.34 -10.76
CA ASN A 183 -4.20 -16.29 -11.55
C ASN A 183 -3.30 -17.30 -12.28
N ARG A 184 -2.16 -16.87 -12.82
CA ARG A 184 -1.18 -17.75 -13.46
C ARG A 184 -0.69 -18.83 -12.50
N LYS A 185 -0.36 -18.47 -11.25
CA LYS A 185 0.07 -19.44 -10.22
C LYS A 185 -1.01 -20.49 -9.96
N ILE A 186 -2.26 -20.04 -9.79
CA ILE A 186 -3.41 -20.92 -9.54
C ILE A 186 -3.62 -21.88 -10.71
N VAL A 187 -3.55 -21.39 -11.94
CA VAL A 187 -3.71 -22.22 -13.15
C VAL A 187 -2.58 -23.25 -13.26
N VAL A 188 -1.33 -22.86 -13.02
CA VAL A 188 -0.18 -23.78 -13.02
C VAL A 188 -0.33 -24.85 -11.94
N GLU A 189 -0.77 -24.49 -10.74
CA GLU A 189 -1.01 -25.45 -9.66
C GLU A 189 -2.11 -26.46 -10.03
N LYS A 190 -3.23 -25.98 -10.59
CA LYS A 190 -4.31 -26.85 -11.08
C LYS A 190 -3.85 -27.78 -12.20
N LEU A 191 -3.05 -27.28 -13.15
CA LEU A 191 -2.48 -28.10 -14.21
C LEU A 191 -1.58 -29.21 -13.64
N ASN A 192 -0.77 -28.92 -12.61
CA ASN A 192 0.04 -29.93 -11.94
C ASN A 192 -0.84 -30.99 -11.24
N GLN A 193 -1.93 -30.58 -10.59
CA GLN A 193 -2.87 -31.51 -9.96
C GLN A 193 -3.58 -32.41 -11.00
N LEU A 194 -3.99 -31.84 -12.13
CA LEU A 194 -4.61 -32.60 -13.22
C LEU A 194 -3.62 -33.55 -13.89
N ALA A 195 -2.35 -33.18 -14.04
CA ALA A 195 -1.32 -34.07 -14.56
C ALA A 195 -1.11 -35.30 -13.65
N ILE A 196 -1.10 -35.12 -12.33
CA ILE A 196 -1.04 -36.22 -11.36
C ILE A 196 -2.30 -37.10 -11.47
N LYS A 197 -3.47 -36.48 -11.61
CA LYS A 197 -4.74 -37.19 -11.77
C LYS A 197 -4.77 -38.03 -13.05
N GLU A 198 -4.34 -37.47 -14.17
CA GLU A 198 -4.24 -38.16 -15.47
C GLU A 198 -3.31 -39.37 -15.37
N GLN A 199 -2.12 -39.19 -14.78
CA GLN A 199 -1.17 -40.28 -14.59
C GLN A 199 -1.73 -41.40 -13.70
N THR A 200 -2.50 -41.04 -12.68
CA THR A 200 -3.17 -41.98 -11.77
C THR A 200 -4.28 -42.75 -12.49
N LEU A 201 -5.10 -42.08 -13.31
CA LEU A 201 -6.15 -42.71 -14.12
C LEU A 201 -5.57 -43.68 -15.15
N ILE A 202 -4.49 -43.29 -15.83
CA ILE A 202 -3.76 -44.15 -16.77
C ILE A 202 -3.24 -45.40 -16.05
N ALA A 203 -2.59 -45.25 -14.89
CA ALA A 203 -2.11 -46.38 -14.11
C ALA A 203 -3.24 -47.31 -13.66
N SER A 204 -4.35 -46.74 -13.16
CA SER A 204 -5.54 -47.50 -12.76
C SER A 204 -6.16 -48.27 -13.93
N ARG A 205 -6.21 -47.67 -15.13
CA ARG A 205 -6.70 -48.33 -16.33
C ARG A 205 -5.83 -49.50 -16.74
N SER A 206 -4.50 -49.33 -16.74
CA SER A 206 -3.56 -50.41 -17.06
C SER A 206 -3.72 -51.57 -16.09
N GLN A 207 -3.83 -51.28 -14.79
CA GLN A 207 -4.08 -52.30 -13.76
C GLN A 207 -5.42 -53.02 -13.97
N LEU A 208 -6.50 -52.30 -14.30
CA LEU A 208 -7.80 -52.90 -14.59
C LEU A 208 -7.75 -53.81 -15.82
N LEU A 209 -7.00 -53.44 -16.86
CA LEU A 209 -6.81 -54.27 -18.05
C LEU A 209 -6.06 -55.56 -17.71
N GLU A 210 -4.97 -55.47 -16.95
CA GLU A 210 -4.19 -56.64 -16.51
C GLU A 210 -5.05 -57.58 -15.64
N GLN A 211 -5.80 -57.02 -14.70
CA GLN A 211 -6.68 -57.81 -13.82
C GLN A 211 -7.83 -58.44 -14.59
N SER A 212 -8.47 -57.70 -15.50
CA SER A 212 -9.51 -58.24 -16.37
C SER A 212 -9.00 -59.39 -17.23
N GLN A 213 -7.79 -59.27 -17.77
CA GLN A 213 -7.20 -60.33 -18.60
C GLN A 213 -6.91 -61.58 -17.75
N ALA A 214 -6.30 -61.41 -16.58
CA ALA A 214 -5.97 -62.52 -15.68
C ALA A 214 -7.23 -63.28 -15.21
N ASP A 215 -8.28 -62.56 -14.79
CA ASP A 215 -9.52 -63.18 -14.33
C ASP A 215 -10.26 -63.92 -15.45
N LEU A 216 -10.34 -63.31 -16.63
CA LEU A 216 -10.98 -63.93 -17.80
C LEU A 216 -10.21 -65.15 -18.29
N ASP A 217 -8.88 -65.12 -18.29
CA ASP A 217 -8.06 -66.26 -18.67
C ASP A 217 -8.18 -67.41 -17.64
N GLY A 218 -8.26 -67.09 -16.35
CA GLY A 218 -8.55 -68.06 -15.30
C GLY A 218 -9.90 -68.75 -15.48
N LEU A 219 -10.96 -67.97 -15.75
CA LEU A 219 -12.30 -68.51 -16.00
C LEU A 219 -12.38 -69.33 -17.30
N LYS A 220 -11.72 -68.90 -18.37
CA LYS A 220 -11.64 -69.67 -19.64
C LYS A 220 -10.90 -70.98 -19.46
N LYS A 221 -9.79 -70.99 -18.71
CA LYS A 221 -9.06 -72.21 -18.40
C LYS A 221 -9.94 -73.22 -17.65
N ALA A 222 -10.69 -72.76 -16.64
CA ALA A 222 -11.63 -73.62 -15.91
C ALA A 222 -12.74 -74.16 -16.85
N LYS A 223 -13.19 -73.36 -17.83
CA LYS A 223 -14.17 -73.79 -18.84
C LYS A 223 -13.60 -74.89 -19.72
N ASP A 224 -12.37 -74.73 -20.17
CA ASP A 224 -11.67 -75.71 -21.01
C ASP A 224 -11.44 -77.02 -20.25
N GLU A 225 -11.09 -76.95 -18.96
CA GLU A 225 -10.93 -78.13 -18.08
C GLU A 225 -12.26 -78.91 -17.92
N ILE A 226 -13.37 -78.22 -17.61
CA ILE A 226 -14.69 -78.86 -17.52
C ILE A 226 -15.10 -79.47 -18.87
N SER A 227 -14.85 -78.77 -19.98
CA SER A 227 -15.15 -79.26 -21.33
C SER A 227 -14.33 -80.49 -21.70
N ALA A 228 -13.07 -80.54 -21.26
CA ALA A 228 -12.20 -81.69 -21.44
C ALA A 228 -12.69 -82.90 -20.63
N GLU A 229 -13.14 -82.69 -19.39
CA GLU A 229 -13.68 -83.76 -18.54
C GLU A 229 -15.00 -84.32 -19.09
N ILE A 230 -15.92 -83.46 -19.55
CA ILE A 230 -17.14 -83.89 -20.26
C ILE A 230 -16.78 -84.75 -21.48
N SER A 231 -15.79 -84.31 -22.26
CA SER A 231 -15.32 -85.03 -23.44
C SER A 231 -14.66 -86.38 -23.09
N LYS A 232 -13.99 -86.47 -21.94
CA LYS A 232 -13.40 -87.70 -21.41
C LYS A 232 -14.48 -88.67 -20.94
N ASN A 233 -15.44 -88.22 -20.13
CA ASN A 233 -16.59 -89.01 -19.68
C ASN A 233 -17.41 -89.54 -20.86
N ALA A 234 -17.59 -88.73 -21.91
CA ALA A 234 -18.24 -89.15 -23.14
C ALA A 234 -17.48 -90.24 -23.89
N LYS A 235 -16.13 -90.30 -23.82
CA LYS A 235 -15.34 -91.39 -24.40
C LYS A 235 -15.38 -92.64 -23.53
N GLU A 236 -15.29 -92.48 -22.22
CA GLU A 236 -15.33 -93.57 -21.24
C GLU A 236 -16.69 -94.29 -21.22
N SER A 237 -17.79 -93.62 -21.55
CA SER A 237 -19.12 -94.23 -21.62
C SER A 237 -19.33 -95.16 -22.82
N ILE A 238 -18.61 -94.97 -23.94
CA ILE A 238 -18.83 -95.69 -25.20
C ILE A 238 -18.68 -97.20 -25.05
N PHE A 239 -17.60 -97.65 -24.39
CA PHE A 239 -17.28 -99.06 -24.29
C PHE A 239 -18.23 -99.81 -23.32
N PRO A 240 -18.47 -99.33 -22.09
CA PRO A 240 -19.48 -99.90 -21.20
C PRO A 240 -20.89 -99.90 -21.81
N SER A 241 -21.29 -98.85 -22.54
CA SER A 241 -22.61 -98.83 -23.23
C SER A 241 -22.72 -99.91 -24.30
N ARG A 242 -21.64 -100.20 -25.05
CA ARG A 242 -21.62 -101.30 -26.03
C ARG A 242 -21.75 -102.67 -25.35
N ILE A 243 -21.04 -102.87 -24.23
CA ILE A 243 -21.13 -104.12 -23.45
C ILE A 243 -22.53 -104.29 -22.88
N LEU A 244 -23.10 -103.25 -22.27
CA LEU A 244 -24.46 -103.29 -21.71
C LEU A 244 -25.50 -103.68 -22.78
N ASN A 245 -25.42 -103.06 -23.95
CA ASN A 245 -26.32 -103.35 -25.09
C ASN A 245 -26.17 -104.80 -25.59
N TYR A 246 -24.96 -105.36 -25.57
CA TYR A 246 -24.73 -106.77 -25.90
C TYR A 246 -25.30 -107.71 -24.82
N LEU A 247 -25.01 -107.46 -23.53
CA LEU A 247 -25.44 -108.31 -22.42
C LEU A 247 -26.97 -108.29 -22.23
N GLN A 248 -27.63 -107.18 -22.52
CA GLN A 248 -29.10 -107.04 -22.48
C GLN A 248 -29.84 -107.87 -23.54
N LYS A 249 -29.17 -108.34 -24.60
CA LYS A 249 -29.78 -109.17 -25.67
C LYS A 249 -29.88 -110.66 -25.32
N ILE A 250 -29.34 -111.08 -24.18
CA ILE A 250 -29.32 -112.49 -23.76
C ILE A 250 -30.67 -112.83 -23.10
N SER A 251 -31.44 -113.76 -23.70
CA SER A 251 -32.83 -114.06 -23.26
C SER A 251 -32.95 -114.81 -21.91
N LYS A 252 -31.88 -115.44 -21.41
CA LYS A 252 -31.81 -116.13 -20.09
C LYS A 252 -30.43 -115.93 -19.44
N PRO A 253 -30.15 -114.76 -18.87
CA PRO A 253 -28.84 -114.45 -18.29
C PRO A 253 -28.60 -115.25 -17.00
N ASP A 254 -27.35 -115.70 -16.79
CA ASP A 254 -26.91 -116.32 -15.55
C ASP A 254 -26.67 -115.26 -14.46
N THR A 255 -26.52 -115.70 -13.20
CA THR A 255 -26.33 -114.80 -12.05
C THR A 255 -25.10 -113.90 -12.18
N ARG A 256 -24.04 -114.35 -12.88
CA ARG A 256 -22.85 -113.53 -13.17
C ARG A 256 -23.15 -112.44 -14.18
N THR A 257 -23.89 -112.74 -15.25
CA THR A 257 -24.30 -111.73 -16.25
C THR A 257 -25.23 -110.68 -15.65
N ILE A 258 -26.15 -111.06 -14.76
CA ILE A 258 -27.03 -110.11 -14.05
C ILE A 258 -26.21 -109.16 -13.15
N ALA A 259 -25.22 -109.70 -12.42
CA ALA A 259 -24.34 -108.87 -11.59
C ALA A 259 -23.50 -107.89 -12.43
N GLU A 260 -23.01 -108.33 -13.60
CA GLU A 260 -22.22 -107.49 -14.50
C GLU A 260 -23.06 -106.40 -15.20
N ILE A 261 -24.31 -106.72 -15.59
CA ILE A 261 -25.28 -105.73 -16.08
C ILE A 261 -25.52 -104.65 -15.04
N SER A 262 -25.75 -105.03 -13.78
CA SER A 262 -25.98 -104.08 -12.67
C SER A 262 -24.74 -103.20 -12.43
N ARG A 263 -23.54 -103.80 -12.41
CA ARG A 263 -22.27 -103.08 -12.25
C ARG A 263 -22.05 -102.04 -13.36
N ILE A 264 -22.23 -102.43 -14.62
CA ILE A 264 -22.07 -101.53 -15.78
C ILE A 264 -23.16 -100.46 -15.80
N SER A 265 -24.40 -100.81 -15.47
CA SER A 265 -25.51 -99.86 -15.40
C SER A 265 -25.27 -98.80 -14.33
N ASN A 266 -24.77 -99.18 -13.15
CA ASN A 266 -24.45 -98.23 -12.08
C ASN A 266 -23.30 -97.29 -12.49
N ALA A 267 -22.22 -97.84 -13.06
CA ALA A 267 -21.09 -97.02 -13.54
C ALA A 267 -21.49 -96.03 -14.65
N LEU A 268 -22.38 -96.43 -15.56
CA LEU A 268 -22.93 -95.52 -16.58
C LEU A 268 -23.85 -94.45 -15.97
N ASN A 269 -24.62 -94.81 -14.95
CA ASN A 269 -25.49 -93.86 -14.25
C ASN A 269 -24.67 -92.84 -13.44
N ASP A 270 -23.58 -93.27 -12.81
CA ASP A 270 -22.63 -92.40 -12.11
C ASP A 270 -21.96 -91.40 -13.07
N LEU A 271 -21.47 -91.89 -14.22
CA LEU A 271 -20.92 -91.04 -15.29
C LEU A 271 -21.95 -90.05 -15.85
N GLN A 272 -23.22 -90.45 -15.95
CA GLN A 272 -24.28 -89.59 -16.43
C GLN A 272 -24.60 -88.48 -15.42
N ASN A 273 -24.72 -88.82 -14.13
CA ASN A 273 -24.91 -87.86 -13.05
C ASN A 273 -23.74 -86.87 -12.98
N GLU A 274 -22.51 -87.35 -13.15
CA GLU A 274 -21.31 -86.51 -13.19
C GLU A 274 -21.33 -85.56 -14.39
N ASN A 275 -21.68 -86.04 -15.59
CA ASN A 275 -21.82 -85.18 -16.77
C ASN A 275 -22.92 -84.12 -16.61
N GLU A 276 -24.06 -84.47 -16.01
CA GLU A 276 -25.12 -83.50 -15.71
C GLU A 276 -24.62 -82.41 -14.75
N ALA A 277 -23.88 -82.79 -13.70
CA ALA A 277 -23.25 -81.85 -12.78
C ALA A 277 -22.21 -80.95 -13.48
N LEU A 278 -21.36 -81.50 -14.34
CA LEU A 278 -20.37 -80.75 -15.13
C LEU A 278 -21.03 -79.79 -16.12
N HIS A 279 -22.12 -80.19 -16.78
CA HIS A 279 -22.89 -79.31 -17.65
C HIS A 279 -23.51 -78.14 -16.89
N GLN A 280 -24.07 -78.37 -15.71
CA GLN A 280 -24.58 -77.29 -14.85
C GLN A 280 -23.46 -76.34 -14.42
N ALA A 281 -22.30 -76.88 -14.03
CA ALA A 281 -21.13 -76.08 -13.68
C ALA A 281 -20.63 -75.22 -14.86
N LEU A 282 -20.66 -75.77 -16.08
CA LEU A 282 -20.28 -75.05 -17.30
C LEU A 282 -21.22 -73.87 -17.60
N ILE A 283 -22.54 -74.06 -17.47
CA ILE A 283 -23.52 -72.98 -17.65
C ILE A 283 -23.29 -71.85 -16.63
N VAL A 284 -23.04 -72.19 -15.37
CA VAL A 284 -22.72 -71.20 -14.32
C VAL A 284 -21.44 -70.45 -14.67
N LEU A 285 -20.42 -71.16 -15.14
CA LEU A 285 -19.14 -70.56 -15.49
C LEU A 285 -19.24 -69.62 -16.71
N GLU A 286 -19.99 -69.98 -17.73
CA GLU A 286 -20.25 -69.12 -18.90
C GLU A 286 -20.95 -67.82 -18.48
N LYS A 287 -21.96 -67.91 -17.61
CA LYS A 287 -22.63 -66.74 -17.04
C LYS A 287 -21.66 -65.87 -16.23
N ASN A 288 -20.75 -66.47 -15.47
CA ASN A 288 -19.74 -65.74 -14.70
C ASN A 288 -18.75 -65.01 -15.61
N ILE A 289 -18.32 -65.62 -16.73
CA ILE A 289 -17.48 -64.97 -17.74
C ILE A 289 -18.17 -63.73 -18.31
N GLU A 290 -19.42 -63.87 -18.75
CA GLU A 290 -20.20 -62.75 -19.30
C GLU A 290 -20.38 -61.61 -18.28
N GLN A 291 -20.74 -61.94 -17.03
CA GLN A 291 -20.89 -60.94 -15.97
C GLN A 291 -19.58 -60.22 -15.65
N THR A 292 -18.48 -60.97 -15.56
CA THR A 292 -17.15 -60.41 -15.26
C THR A 292 -16.70 -59.47 -16.38
N GLN A 293 -16.91 -59.87 -17.64
CA GLN A 293 -16.60 -59.04 -18.80
C GLN A 293 -17.42 -57.75 -18.81
N LEU A 294 -18.71 -57.82 -18.48
CA LEU A 294 -19.59 -56.65 -18.44
C LEU A 294 -19.22 -55.67 -17.32
N ILE A 295 -18.82 -56.18 -16.15
CA ILE A 295 -18.33 -55.36 -15.03
C ILE A 295 -17.05 -54.61 -15.43
N TYR A 296 -16.05 -55.32 -15.97
CA TYR A 296 -14.79 -54.69 -16.37
C TYR A 296 -14.98 -53.69 -17.51
N GLN A 297 -15.82 -54.00 -18.48
CA GLN A 297 -16.15 -53.06 -19.55
C GLN A 297 -16.77 -51.77 -18.99
N GLY A 298 -17.72 -51.87 -18.05
CA GLY A 298 -18.30 -50.71 -17.39
C GLY A 298 -17.28 -49.86 -16.62
N GLN A 299 -16.34 -50.50 -15.90
CA GLN A 299 -15.27 -49.80 -15.18
C GLN A 299 -14.28 -49.10 -16.13
N LEU A 300 -13.90 -49.76 -17.23
CA LEU A 300 -13.01 -49.18 -18.24
C LEU A 300 -13.65 -47.99 -18.94
N GLU A 301 -14.95 -48.07 -19.26
CA GLU A 301 -15.71 -46.95 -19.84
C GLU A 301 -15.80 -45.76 -18.88
N GLN A 302 -16.05 -45.99 -17.59
CA GLN A 302 -16.06 -44.94 -16.57
C GLN A 302 -14.69 -44.26 -16.45
N ASN A 303 -13.61 -45.04 -16.39
CA ASN A 303 -12.25 -44.51 -16.34
C ASN A 303 -11.91 -43.70 -17.60
N GLN A 304 -12.28 -44.18 -18.79
CA GLN A 304 -12.12 -43.44 -20.05
C GLN A 304 -12.88 -42.11 -20.04
N GLN A 305 -14.13 -42.10 -19.57
CA GLN A 305 -14.91 -40.85 -19.49
C GLN A 305 -14.26 -39.83 -18.54
N GLU A 306 -13.67 -40.28 -17.44
CA GLU A 306 -12.99 -39.41 -16.50
C GLU A 306 -11.65 -38.89 -17.06
N LEU A 307 -10.93 -39.73 -17.81
CA LEU A 307 -9.74 -39.32 -18.57
C LEU A 307 -10.11 -38.22 -19.57
N ASP A 308 -11.14 -38.44 -20.39
CA ASP A 308 -11.58 -37.48 -21.41
C ASP A 308 -12.00 -36.14 -20.80
N ARG A 309 -12.66 -36.16 -19.62
CA ARG A 309 -13.00 -34.94 -18.87
C ARG A 309 -11.75 -34.22 -18.40
N THR A 310 -10.79 -34.95 -17.82
CA THR A 310 -9.52 -34.41 -17.32
C THR A 310 -8.71 -33.78 -18.46
N THR A 311 -8.58 -34.45 -19.61
CA THR A 311 -7.85 -33.93 -20.78
C THR A 311 -8.50 -32.67 -21.36
N LYS A 312 -9.84 -32.59 -21.39
CA LYS A 312 -10.54 -31.37 -21.80
C LYS A 312 -10.26 -30.21 -20.85
N GLU A 313 -10.29 -30.45 -19.55
CA GLU A 313 -9.98 -29.45 -18.53
C GLU A 313 -8.55 -28.94 -18.64
N VAL A 314 -7.57 -29.85 -18.83
CA VAL A 314 -6.17 -29.51 -19.10
C VAL A 314 -6.05 -28.59 -20.32
N THR A 315 -6.73 -28.92 -21.41
CA THR A 315 -6.68 -28.12 -22.65
C THR A 315 -7.20 -26.70 -22.44
N VAL A 316 -8.32 -26.55 -21.71
CA VAL A 316 -8.90 -25.24 -21.37
C VAL A 316 -7.93 -24.43 -20.52
N LEU A 317 -7.36 -25.04 -19.46
CA LEU A 317 -6.42 -24.37 -18.57
C LEU A 317 -5.10 -24.02 -19.26
N GLN A 318 -4.61 -24.84 -20.19
CA GLN A 318 -3.44 -24.53 -21.01
C GLN A 318 -3.69 -23.32 -21.92
N THR A 319 -4.88 -23.22 -22.51
CA THR A 319 -5.28 -22.04 -23.31
C THR A 319 -5.33 -20.78 -22.43
N GLN A 320 -5.95 -20.87 -21.26
CA GLN A 320 -5.97 -19.77 -20.29
C GLN A 320 -4.56 -19.37 -19.82
N LEU A 321 -3.67 -20.34 -19.62
CA LEU A 321 -2.28 -20.07 -19.24
C LEU A 321 -1.54 -19.33 -20.35
N GLN A 322 -1.76 -19.70 -21.62
CA GLN A 322 -1.17 -19.01 -22.76
C GLN A 322 -1.65 -17.55 -22.84
N GLU A 323 -2.96 -17.31 -22.73
CA GLU A 323 -3.52 -15.96 -22.69
C GLU A 323 -2.98 -15.11 -21.53
N LEU A 324 -2.76 -15.72 -20.36
CA LEU A 324 -2.15 -15.05 -19.21
C LEU A 324 -0.67 -14.72 -19.47
N ASN A 325 0.09 -15.65 -20.05
CA ASN A 325 1.50 -15.42 -20.38
C ASN A 325 1.67 -14.29 -21.41
N GLU A 326 0.79 -14.22 -22.42
CA GLU A 326 0.80 -13.12 -23.40
C GLU A 326 0.49 -11.76 -22.77
N ARG A 327 -0.40 -11.72 -21.76
CA ARG A 327 -0.71 -10.50 -21.00
C ARG A 327 0.42 -10.06 -20.08
N ILE A 328 1.05 -11.03 -19.40
CA ILE A 328 2.14 -10.80 -18.45
C ILE A 328 3.46 -10.44 -19.16
N LYS A 329 3.68 -10.93 -20.40
CA LYS A 329 4.89 -10.66 -21.21
C LYS A 329 6.20 -10.90 -20.44
N ASP A 330 6.28 -12.04 -19.77
CA ASP A 330 7.44 -12.46 -18.97
C ASP A 330 7.80 -11.53 -17.79
N MET A 331 6.90 -10.64 -17.39
CA MET A 331 7.11 -9.82 -16.21
C MET A 331 7.04 -10.65 -14.92
N ASP A 332 8.00 -10.41 -14.04
CA ASP A 332 8.04 -11.01 -12.71
C ASP A 332 7.38 -10.13 -11.64
N GLU A 333 7.13 -10.70 -10.47
CA GLU A 333 6.56 -10.00 -9.32
C GLU A 333 7.40 -8.79 -8.91
N LYS A 334 8.73 -8.89 -9.01
CA LYS A 334 9.64 -7.79 -8.68
C LYS A 334 9.44 -6.60 -9.61
N THR A 335 9.28 -6.86 -10.90
CA THR A 335 8.99 -5.81 -11.89
C THR A 335 7.63 -5.18 -11.62
N VAL A 336 6.61 -5.97 -11.28
CA VAL A 336 5.30 -5.43 -10.91
C VAL A 336 5.37 -4.57 -9.65
N GLU A 337 6.13 -4.98 -8.63
CA GLU A 337 6.35 -4.16 -7.43
C GLU A 337 7.09 -2.86 -7.74
N LEU A 338 8.08 -2.88 -8.63
CA LEU A 338 8.74 -1.67 -9.12
C LEU A 338 7.77 -0.74 -9.83
N ILE A 339 6.86 -1.27 -10.65
CA ILE A 339 5.85 -0.46 -11.34
C ILE A 339 4.81 0.08 -10.34
N LYS A 340 4.36 -0.72 -9.36
CA LYS A 340 3.51 -0.24 -8.26
C LYS A 340 4.17 0.92 -7.52
N ALA A 341 5.46 0.79 -7.18
CA ALA A 341 6.22 1.86 -6.54
C ALA A 341 6.30 3.11 -7.43
N ASN A 342 6.54 2.95 -8.74
CA ASN A 342 6.59 4.06 -9.70
C ASN A 342 5.24 4.78 -9.82
N VAL A 343 4.13 4.05 -9.91
CA VAL A 343 2.77 4.62 -9.97
C VAL A 343 2.42 5.35 -8.67
N ARG A 344 2.79 4.80 -7.52
CA ARG A 344 2.63 5.47 -6.21
C ARG A 344 3.45 6.75 -6.12
N ASN A 345 4.73 6.69 -6.52
CA ASN A 345 5.62 7.85 -6.56
C ASN A 345 5.11 8.92 -7.51
N ARG A 346 4.54 8.51 -8.65
CA ARG A 346 3.94 9.43 -9.63
C ARG A 346 2.66 10.07 -9.09
N ALA A 347 1.82 9.31 -8.39
CA ALA A 347 0.63 9.84 -7.72
C ALA A 347 0.99 10.89 -6.67
N ASP A 348 1.97 10.60 -5.79
CA ASP A 348 2.50 11.56 -4.81
C ASP A 348 3.04 12.82 -5.50
N PHE A 349 3.87 12.66 -6.54
CA PHE A 349 4.39 13.77 -7.31
C PHE A 349 3.30 14.64 -7.95
N LEU A 350 2.27 14.03 -8.55
CA LEU A 350 1.16 14.76 -9.17
C LEU A 350 0.32 15.51 -8.15
N SER A 351 0.08 14.92 -6.97
CA SER A 351 -0.59 15.57 -5.84
C SER A 351 0.18 16.79 -5.35
N ARG A 352 1.48 16.64 -5.09
CA ARG A 352 2.36 17.75 -4.68
C ARG A 352 2.44 18.85 -5.73
N LYS A 353 2.47 18.46 -7.01
CA LYS A 353 2.48 19.40 -8.14
C LYS A 353 1.18 20.20 -8.22
N GLU A 354 0.03 19.58 -7.99
CA GLU A 354 -1.25 20.26 -7.89
C GLU A 354 -1.26 21.29 -6.76
N ASN A 355 -0.81 20.87 -5.57
CA ASN A 355 -0.71 21.76 -4.40
C ASN A 355 0.17 22.98 -4.68
N LEU A 356 1.34 22.79 -5.32
CA LEU A 356 2.21 23.89 -5.73
C LEU A 356 1.49 24.87 -6.67
N PHE A 357 0.71 24.39 -7.63
CA PHE A 357 0.01 25.28 -8.55
C PHE A 357 -1.19 25.97 -7.90
N GLN A 358 -1.88 25.31 -6.99
CA GLN A 358 -2.93 25.93 -6.19
C GLN A 358 -2.34 27.07 -5.35
N SER A 359 -1.31 26.80 -4.54
CA SER A 359 -0.73 27.83 -3.67
C SER A 359 -0.06 28.98 -4.44
N SER A 360 0.53 28.72 -5.60
CA SER A 360 1.21 29.76 -6.38
C SER A 360 0.32 30.58 -7.30
N ASN A 361 -0.89 30.12 -7.63
CA ASN A 361 -1.75 30.77 -8.63
C ASN A 361 -3.18 31.04 -8.17
N LYS A 362 -3.51 30.68 -6.92
CA LYS A 362 -4.80 30.99 -6.30
C LYS A 362 -4.54 31.54 -4.91
N THR A 363 -5.01 32.76 -4.66
CA THR A 363 -5.01 33.36 -3.32
C THR A 363 -6.43 33.75 -2.95
N GLU A 364 -6.79 33.55 -1.69
CA GLU A 364 -8.12 33.80 -1.16
C GLU A 364 -7.97 34.32 0.28
N GLY A 365 -8.73 35.34 0.66
CA GLY A 365 -8.62 35.98 1.96
C GLY A 365 -7.71 37.21 1.99
N LYS A 366 -7.59 37.81 3.18
CA LYS A 366 -6.78 39.01 3.40
C LYS A 366 -5.31 38.64 3.65
N HIS A 367 -4.44 39.11 2.77
CA HIS A 367 -2.98 38.98 2.94
C HIS A 367 -2.48 39.67 4.23
N PRO A 368 -1.41 39.15 4.85
CA PRO A 368 -0.80 39.79 6.01
C PRO A 368 -0.27 41.19 5.69
N ASP A 369 -0.35 42.09 6.66
CA ASP A 369 0.20 43.46 6.52
C ASP A 369 1.73 43.42 6.37
N HIS A 370 2.38 42.46 7.02
CA HIS A 370 3.82 42.24 6.94
C HIS A 370 4.16 40.74 6.82
N SER A 371 5.08 40.41 5.91
CA SER A 371 5.70 39.08 5.79
C SER A 371 7.22 39.22 5.85
N ILE A 372 7.85 38.53 6.81
CA ILE A 372 9.30 38.55 7.06
C ILE A 372 9.86 37.17 6.73
N HIS A 373 10.97 37.10 6.00
CA HIS A 373 11.52 35.82 5.52
C HIS A 373 12.82 35.51 6.25
N LEU A 374 12.83 34.39 6.97
CA LEU A 374 13.96 33.95 7.76
C LEU A 374 14.58 32.70 7.10
N PRO A 375 15.92 32.68 6.94
CA PRO A 375 16.59 31.59 6.26
C PRO A 375 16.63 30.33 7.12
N THR A 376 16.60 29.20 6.44
CA THR A 376 16.69 27.84 6.99
C THR A 376 17.89 27.13 6.33
N SER A 377 18.31 25.99 6.86
CA SER A 377 19.39 25.12 6.35
C SER A 377 19.29 24.87 4.85
N ASP A 378 18.08 24.73 4.31
CA ASP A 378 17.81 24.53 2.89
C ASP A 378 18.19 25.71 1.98
N SER A 379 18.42 26.89 2.57
CA SER A 379 18.84 28.10 1.88
C SER A 379 20.34 28.09 1.56
N GLY A 380 21.11 27.16 2.14
CA GLY A 380 22.57 27.05 1.96
C GLY A 380 23.37 28.13 2.69
N LEU A 381 22.73 28.91 3.56
CA LEU A 381 23.37 29.97 4.34
C LEU A 381 23.94 29.42 5.65
N ARG A 382 25.10 29.96 6.07
CA ARG A 382 25.79 29.53 7.30
C ARG A 382 24.97 29.84 8.55
N TYR A 383 24.44 31.05 8.64
CA TYR A 383 23.64 31.50 9.77
C TYR A 383 22.15 31.41 9.41
N HIS A 384 21.50 30.35 9.88
CA HIS A 384 20.11 30.05 9.58
C HIS A 384 19.35 29.59 10.83
N ILE A 385 18.01 29.59 10.78
CA ILE A 385 17.18 29.10 11.87
C ILE A 385 17.20 27.57 11.90
N ASN A 386 17.42 26.99 13.08
CA ASN A 386 17.36 25.54 13.26
C ASN A 386 15.90 25.07 13.29
N GLU A 387 15.49 24.38 12.23
CA GLU A 387 14.10 24.01 11.96
C GLU A 387 13.63 22.90 12.88
N LEU A 388 14.49 21.94 13.22
CA LEU A 388 14.17 20.88 14.17
C LEU A 388 13.82 21.46 15.55
N ALA A 389 14.57 22.47 16.00
CA ALA A 389 14.28 23.17 17.24
C ALA A 389 12.95 23.94 17.18
N VAL A 390 12.64 24.56 16.03
CA VAL A 390 11.34 25.22 15.81
C VAL A 390 10.19 24.20 15.83
N ILE A 391 10.31 23.08 15.10
CA ILE A 391 9.30 22.00 15.08
C ILE A 391 9.04 21.47 16.49
N ASN A 392 10.10 21.20 17.26
CA ASN A 392 9.98 20.75 18.65
C ASN A 392 9.28 21.78 19.53
N ALA A 393 9.53 23.07 19.31
CA ALA A 393 8.85 24.13 20.04
C ALA A 393 7.38 24.25 19.64
N MET A 394 7.04 24.11 18.35
CA MET A 394 5.64 24.07 17.88
C MET A 394 4.85 22.94 18.54
N GLN A 395 5.43 21.74 18.62
CA GLN A 395 4.81 20.58 19.29
C GLN A 395 4.62 20.77 20.80
N LYS A 396 5.44 21.61 21.43
CA LYS A 396 5.27 21.96 22.85
C LYS A 396 4.16 22.99 23.02
N GLU A 397 4.20 24.04 22.20
CA GLU A 397 3.21 25.11 22.23
C GLU A 397 1.80 24.60 21.89
N SER A 398 1.65 23.57 21.05
CA SER A 398 0.34 22.95 20.78
C SER A 398 -0.37 22.39 22.02
N ASN A 399 0.38 22.09 23.09
CA ASN A 399 -0.18 21.57 24.34
C ASN A 399 -0.45 22.68 25.38
N GLU A 400 -0.09 23.93 25.08
CA GLU A 400 -0.30 25.06 25.97
C GLU A 400 -1.66 25.73 25.72
N ASN A 401 -2.31 26.20 26.78
CA ASN A 401 -3.58 26.90 26.64
C ASN A 401 -3.36 28.33 26.12
N TYR A 402 -4.17 28.75 25.15
CA TYR A 402 -4.22 30.11 24.67
C TYR A 402 -4.76 31.04 25.76
N CYS A 403 -4.02 32.12 26.02
CA CYS A 403 -4.42 33.24 26.88
C CYS A 403 -4.12 34.54 26.16
N PHE A 404 -5.08 35.44 26.14
CA PHE A 404 -5.07 36.56 25.23
C PHE A 404 -3.95 37.58 25.48
N ILE A 405 -3.58 37.75 26.76
CA ILE A 405 -2.53 38.67 27.19
C ILE A 405 -1.19 37.95 27.38
N GLN A 406 -1.20 36.82 28.10
CA GLN A 406 0.02 36.18 28.59
C GLN A 406 0.54 35.05 27.70
N ASN A 407 -0.30 34.43 26.87
CA ASN A 407 0.06 33.30 26.01
C ASN A 407 -0.71 33.35 24.68
N ASN A 408 -0.42 34.38 23.87
CA ASN A 408 -1.12 34.66 22.62
C ASN A 408 -0.28 34.26 21.38
N CYS A 409 -0.86 34.44 20.19
CA CYS A 409 -0.22 34.11 18.92
C CYS A 409 1.17 34.74 18.75
N ALA A 410 1.30 36.03 19.07
CA ALA A 410 2.56 36.77 19.00
C ALA A 410 3.65 36.15 19.90
N LYS A 411 3.30 35.82 21.15
CA LYS A 411 4.24 35.19 22.09
C LYS A 411 4.64 33.80 21.65
N SER A 412 3.69 33.01 21.16
CA SER A 412 3.92 31.64 20.69
C SER A 412 4.87 31.64 19.49
N VAL A 413 4.60 32.46 18.46
CA VAL A 413 5.51 32.67 17.31
C VAL A 413 6.92 33.03 17.77
N LYS A 414 7.05 33.99 18.68
CA LYS A 414 8.38 34.42 19.18
C LYS A 414 9.09 33.29 19.94
N ARG A 415 8.41 32.51 20.77
CA ARG A 415 9.01 31.37 21.49
C ARG A 415 9.51 30.28 20.55
N CYS A 416 8.72 29.92 19.54
CA CYS A 416 9.13 28.95 18.52
C CYS A 416 10.39 29.41 17.78
N LEU A 417 10.41 30.66 17.34
CA LEU A 417 11.57 31.23 16.63
C LEU A 417 12.80 31.40 17.54
N LEU A 418 12.59 31.77 18.82
CA LEU A 418 13.66 31.84 19.82
C LEU A 418 14.36 30.49 20.02
N ALA A 419 13.59 29.40 20.08
CA ALA A 419 14.15 28.05 20.14
C ALA A 419 15.04 27.76 18.92
N GLY A 420 14.61 28.19 17.73
CA GLY A 420 15.35 28.03 16.48
C GLY A 420 16.67 28.80 16.41
N ILE A 421 16.80 29.95 17.08
CA ILE A 421 18.00 30.80 17.04
C ILE A 421 18.92 30.65 18.25
N GLN A 422 18.61 29.76 19.20
CA GLN A 422 19.39 29.62 20.43
C GLN A 422 20.86 29.29 20.15
N HIS A 423 21.12 28.49 19.12
CA HIS A 423 22.47 28.14 18.68
C HIS A 423 23.27 29.32 18.09
N LEU A 424 22.59 30.39 17.64
CA LEU A 424 23.18 31.63 17.10
C LEU A 424 23.37 32.73 18.14
N ARG A 425 23.03 32.46 19.41
CA ARG A 425 22.96 33.50 20.44
C ARG A 425 24.31 34.19 20.66
N LYS A 426 25.43 33.48 20.54
CA LYS A 426 26.77 34.07 20.76
C LYS A 426 27.14 35.02 19.62
N GLU A 427 26.86 34.61 18.40
CA GLU A 427 27.17 35.32 17.15
C GLU A 427 26.30 36.57 17.00
N LEU A 428 25.00 36.45 17.29
CA LEU A 428 24.07 37.59 17.31
C LEU A 428 24.46 38.61 18.39
N LYS A 429 24.90 38.16 19.58
CA LYS A 429 25.41 39.06 20.63
C LYS A 429 26.67 39.80 20.19
N LYS A 430 27.61 39.12 19.52
CA LYS A 430 28.82 39.76 18.96
C LYS A 430 28.47 40.86 17.95
N ASN A 431 27.39 40.69 17.19
CA ASN A 431 26.86 41.71 16.28
C ASN A 431 25.97 42.78 16.94
N GLY A 432 25.97 42.89 18.27
CA GLY A 432 25.30 43.97 19.01
C GLY A 432 23.83 43.71 19.38
N VAL A 433 23.35 42.46 19.26
CA VAL A 433 22.00 42.10 19.71
C VAL A 433 21.97 41.99 21.25
N PRO A 434 21.11 42.75 21.95
CA PRO A 434 21.07 42.75 23.42
C PRO A 434 20.46 41.48 24.00
N ASP A 435 20.80 41.16 25.26
CA ASP A 435 20.28 39.98 25.98
C ASP A 435 18.75 39.95 26.10
N SER A 436 18.11 41.12 26.14
CA SER A 436 16.66 41.28 26.16
C SER A 436 15.98 40.76 24.88
N PHE A 437 16.71 40.70 23.75
CA PHE A 437 16.20 40.18 22.48
C PHE A 437 15.87 38.69 22.55
N PHE A 438 16.60 37.94 23.38
CA PHE A 438 16.47 36.49 23.54
C PHE A 438 15.44 36.09 24.61
N ARG A 439 14.71 37.06 25.16
CA ARG A 439 13.70 36.81 26.20
C ARG A 439 12.32 37.22 25.67
N PRO A 440 11.29 36.37 25.80
CA PRO A 440 9.93 36.80 25.58
C PRO A 440 9.53 37.80 26.68
N GLN A 441 8.85 38.87 26.29
CA GLN A 441 8.27 39.84 27.21
C GLN A 441 7.04 39.22 27.89
N ALA A 442 6.65 39.78 29.03
CA ALA A 442 5.43 39.36 29.73
C ALA A 442 4.21 39.46 28.81
N ILE A 443 4.13 40.58 28.06
CA ILE A 443 3.10 40.87 27.06
C ILE A 443 3.79 41.01 25.71
N GLU A 444 3.38 40.18 24.74
CA GLU A 444 3.84 40.28 23.35
C GLU A 444 2.69 40.78 22.47
N THR A 445 3.01 41.64 21.52
CA THR A 445 2.05 42.21 20.56
C THR A 445 2.47 41.89 19.14
N THR A 446 1.53 41.86 18.19
CA THR A 446 1.80 41.60 16.77
C THR A 446 2.82 42.58 16.18
N ASN A 447 2.70 43.87 16.49
CA ASN A 447 3.70 44.89 16.10
C ASN A 447 5.07 44.68 16.78
N GLY A 448 5.08 44.20 18.02
CA GLY A 448 6.32 43.84 18.74
C GLY A 448 7.05 42.69 18.06
N VAL A 449 6.32 41.62 17.73
CA VAL A 449 6.86 40.46 17.00
C VAL A 449 7.33 40.85 15.61
N TYR A 450 6.58 41.67 14.89
CA TYR A 450 7.00 42.21 13.59
C TYR A 450 8.37 42.91 13.68
N LYS A 451 8.52 43.87 14.59
CA LYS A 451 9.79 44.61 14.77
C LYS A 451 10.93 43.69 15.19
N TRP A 452 10.64 42.72 16.04
CA TRP A 452 11.61 41.73 16.51
C TRP A 452 12.06 40.81 15.36
N ALA A 453 11.12 40.23 14.60
CA ALA A 453 11.42 39.35 13.47
C ALA A 453 12.16 40.09 12.35
N ARG A 454 11.78 41.34 12.04
CA ARG A 454 12.49 42.18 11.07
C ARG A 454 13.92 42.51 11.51
N SER A 455 14.12 42.72 12.82
CA SER A 455 15.47 42.89 13.37
C SER A 455 16.28 41.59 13.25
N LEU A 456 15.67 40.43 13.53
CA LEU A 456 16.31 39.13 13.35
C LEU A 456 16.74 38.89 11.89
N GLU A 457 15.85 39.10 10.93
CA GLU A 457 16.14 39.00 9.49
C GLU A 457 17.35 39.86 9.12
N ARG A 458 17.35 41.13 9.51
CA ARG A 458 18.45 42.06 9.23
C ARG A 458 19.78 41.58 9.83
N GLU A 459 19.80 41.13 11.07
CA GLU A 459 21.04 40.67 11.71
C GLU A 459 21.55 39.34 11.12
N LEU A 460 20.65 38.43 10.72
CA LEU A 460 21.02 37.21 9.97
C LEU A 460 21.56 37.55 8.58
N SER A 461 20.95 38.50 7.86
CA SER A 461 21.46 38.96 6.57
C SER A 461 22.85 39.56 6.71
N LYS A 462 23.09 40.40 7.73
CA LYS A 462 24.42 40.97 8.01
C LYS A 462 25.46 39.90 8.31
N LEU A 463 25.12 38.91 9.14
CA LEU A 463 26.01 37.80 9.47
C LEU A 463 26.38 36.99 8.21
N ASN A 464 25.41 36.73 7.33
CA ASN A 464 25.64 35.98 6.09
C ASN A 464 26.29 36.81 4.96
N SER A 465 26.29 38.15 5.05
CA SER A 465 26.94 39.03 4.07
C SER A 465 28.38 39.41 4.44
N GLN A 466 28.85 39.03 5.62
CA GLN A 466 30.25 39.25 6.01
C GLN A 466 31.15 38.31 5.22
N PRO A 467 32.17 38.81 4.50
CA PRO A 467 33.13 37.95 3.79
C PRO A 467 33.85 37.06 4.80
N GLU A 468 34.07 35.79 4.44
CA GLU A 468 34.79 34.84 5.27
C GLU A 468 36.16 35.40 5.63
N VAL A 469 36.45 35.52 6.93
CA VAL A 469 37.82 35.73 7.41
C VAL A 469 38.60 34.48 7.00
N GLU A 470 39.64 34.70 6.21
CA GLU A 470 40.61 33.71 5.74
C GLU A 470 40.97 32.72 6.86
N ILE A 471 40.74 31.44 6.61
CA ILE A 471 41.40 30.38 7.36
C ILE A 471 42.88 30.50 7.00
N GLU A 472 43.73 30.84 7.97
CA GLU A 472 45.18 30.72 7.87
C GLU A 472 45.50 29.29 7.40
N VAL A 473 45.79 29.14 6.11
CA VAL A 473 46.47 27.95 5.61
C VAL A 473 47.89 28.04 6.14
N GLU A 474 48.19 27.22 7.14
CA GLU A 474 49.55 26.91 7.56
C GLU A 474 50.44 26.74 6.32
N LYS A 475 51.37 27.68 6.14
CA LYS A 475 52.45 27.58 5.17
C LYS A 475 53.32 26.39 5.57
N THR A 476 52.98 25.19 5.10
CA THR A 476 53.96 24.12 4.95
C THR A 476 54.81 24.47 3.75
N SER A 477 56.01 24.95 4.07
CA SER A 477 57.14 25.16 3.17
C SER A 477 57.41 23.93 2.30
N LEU A 478 57.05 24.00 1.02
CA LEU A 478 57.74 23.23 -0.01
C LEU A 478 58.87 24.11 -0.54
N SER A 479 60.06 23.88 0.04
CA SER A 479 61.31 24.37 -0.51
C SER A 479 61.48 23.83 -1.93
N MET A 480 61.59 24.75 -2.89
CA MET A 480 62.06 24.47 -4.24
C MET A 480 63.43 23.80 -4.19
N GLY A 481 63.49 22.53 -4.60
CA GLY A 481 64.69 21.90 -5.09
C GLY A 481 64.80 22.14 -6.59
N CYS A 482 65.52 23.19 -6.99
CA CYS A 482 66.15 23.25 -8.30
C CYS A 482 67.50 22.53 -8.19
N LYS A 483 67.63 21.39 -8.89
CA LYS A 483 68.78 21.04 -9.73
C LYS A 483 68.44 19.82 -10.57
#